data_AF-J0KU90-F1
#
_entry.id   AF-J0KU90-F1
#
_cell.length_a   1.000
_cell.length_b   1.000
_cell.length_c   1.000
_cell.angle_alpha   90.00
_cell.angle_beta   90.00
_cell.angle_gamma   90.00
#
_symmetry.space_group_name_H-M   'P 1'
#
loop_
_entity.id
_entity.type
_entity.pdbx_description
1 polymer ?
#
loop_
_entity_poly.entity_id
_entity_poly.type
_entity_poly.pdbx_seq_one_letter_code
_entity_poly.pdbx_strand_id
1 'polypeptide(L)' 'MNKHNHHRIATITIVCACLASLAGCVSSSTSRVTVQEGVKFSKGRELDDLVKAYDAQAVTRSEYEELRQVIMKRPN' A
#
# COMPACT_ATOMS: atom_id res chain seq x y z
N MET A 1 -18.99 -4.95 -52.85
CA MET A 1 -18.20 -3.94 -52.09
C MET A 1 -18.14 -4.35 -50.63
N ASN A 2 -17.00 -4.92 -50.20
CA ASN A 2 -16.81 -5.58 -48.92
C ASN A 2 -16.31 -4.59 -47.85
N LYS A 3 -17.21 -3.73 -47.32
CA LYS A 3 -16.86 -2.62 -46.39
C LYS A 3 -16.74 -3.00 -44.91
N HIS A 4 -16.97 -4.26 -44.53
CA HIS A 4 -17.02 -4.68 -43.12
C HIS A 4 -15.66 -5.12 -42.54
N ASN A 5 -14.68 -5.49 -43.38
CA ASN A 5 -13.41 -6.07 -42.92
C ASN A 5 -12.39 -5.03 -42.43
N HIS A 6 -12.48 -3.76 -42.87
CA HIS A 6 -11.53 -2.72 -42.48
C HIS A 6 -11.71 -2.22 -41.04
N HIS A 7 -12.95 -2.17 -40.53
CA HIS A 7 -13.21 -1.75 -39.15
C HIS A 7 -12.71 -2.77 -38.12
N ARG A 8 -12.77 -4.07 -38.43
CA ARG A 8 -12.30 -5.15 -37.55
C ARG A 8 -10.77 -5.11 -37.40
N ILE A 9 -10.05 -4.82 -38.48
CA ILE A 9 -8.59 -4.75 -38.50
C ILE A 9 -8.09 -3.49 -37.78
N ALA A 10 -8.77 -2.35 -37.94
CA ALA A 10 -8.39 -1.11 -37.25
C ALA A 10 -8.49 -1.20 -35.72
N THR A 11 -9.48 -1.92 -35.19
CA THR A 11 -9.67 -2.07 -33.73
C THR A 11 -8.58 -2.92 -33.07
N ILE A 12 -8.05 -3.93 -33.77
CA ILE A 12 -7.03 -4.85 -33.21
C ILE A 12 -5.68 -4.15 -33.04
N THR A 13 -5.32 -3.25 -33.96
CA THR A 13 -4.03 -2.53 -33.92
C THR A 13 -3.94 -1.55 -32.74
N ILE A 14 -5.06 -0.96 -32.32
CA ILE A 14 -5.10 0.02 -31.22
C ILE A 14 -4.88 -0.67 -29.86
N VAL A 15 -5.37 -1.90 -29.68
CA VAL A 15 -5.22 -2.65 -28.42
C VAL A 15 -3.76 -3.06 -28.15
N CYS A 16 -2.99 -3.40 -29.20
CA CYS A 16 -1.58 -3.74 -29.05
C CYS A 16 -0.70 -2.54 -28.63
N ALA A 17 -1.04 -1.32 -29.04
CA ALA A 17 -0.27 -0.13 -28.69
C ALA A 17 -0.36 0.24 -27.19
N CYS A 18 -1.46 -0.12 -26.53
CA CYS A 18 -1.66 0.15 -25.10
C CYS A 18 -0.90 -0.79 -24.15
N LEU A 19 -0.50 -1.99 -24.60
CA LEU A 19 0.25 -2.93 -23.75
C LEU A 19 1.75 -2.58 -23.68
N ALA A 20 2.28 -1.82 -24.63
CA ALA A 20 3.69 -1.46 -24.68
C ALA A 20 4.08 -0.34 -23.70
N SER A 21 3.12 0.46 -23.21
CA SER A 21 3.39 1.55 -22.27
C SER A 21 3.59 1.09 -20.82
N LEU A 22 3.25 -0.16 -20.48
CA LEU A 22 3.42 -0.70 -19.13
C LEU A 22 4.81 -1.30 -18.86
N ALA A 23 5.62 -1.52 -19.91
CA ALA A 23 6.97 -2.07 -19.78
C ALA A 23 8.02 -1.04 -19.30
N GLY A 24 7.63 0.23 -19.11
CA GLY A 24 8.54 1.34 -18.82
C GLY A 24 8.73 1.70 -17.33
N CYS A 25 8.12 0.97 -16.39
CA CYS A 25 8.16 1.35 -14.96
C CYS A 25 9.18 0.56 -14.11
N VAL A 26 10.20 -0.06 -14.71
CA VAL A 26 11.34 -0.62 -13.96
C VAL A 26 12.51 0.35 -14.04
N SER A 27 12.35 1.54 -13.45
CA SER A 27 13.52 2.28 -12.97
C SER A 27 13.75 1.83 -11.53
N SER A 28 14.48 0.72 -11.40
CA SER A 28 15.06 0.25 -10.14
C SER A 28 16.15 1.23 -9.73
N SER A 29 15.76 2.41 -9.24
CA SER A 29 16.64 3.22 -8.43
C SER A 29 16.68 2.55 -7.06
N THR A 30 17.78 1.87 -6.79
CA THR A 30 18.18 1.41 -5.46
C THR A 30 18.29 2.63 -4.55
N SER A 31 17.14 3.06 -4.06
CA SER A 31 17.03 4.05 -3.02
C SER A 31 17.69 3.43 -1.79
N ARG A 32 18.95 3.78 -1.54
CA ARG A 32 19.58 3.59 -0.23
C ARG A 32 18.86 4.52 0.72
N VAL A 33 17.64 4.14 1.09
CA VAL A 33 16.89 4.74 2.17
C VAL A 33 17.61 4.32 3.44
N THR A 34 18.63 5.08 3.82
CA THR A 34 19.02 5.15 5.22
C THR A 34 17.81 5.73 5.95
N VAL A 35 17.01 4.86 6.55
CA VAL A 35 15.93 5.24 7.47
C VAL A 35 16.62 5.93 8.65
N GLN A 36 16.88 7.23 8.51
CA GLN A 36 17.48 8.08 9.53
C GLN A 36 16.46 8.60 10.53
N GLU A 37 15.22 8.12 10.46
CA GLU A 37 14.24 8.41 11.48
C GLU A 37 14.27 7.26 12.47
N GLY A 38 15.10 7.41 13.50
CA GLY A 38 14.90 6.69 14.75
C GLY A 38 13.54 7.11 15.29
N VAL A 39 12.48 6.48 14.80
CA VAL A 39 11.13 6.64 15.30
C VAL A 39 11.21 6.24 16.77
N LYS A 40 11.24 7.23 17.65
CA LYS A 40 11.19 7.00 19.10
C LYS A 40 9.79 6.46 19.39
N PHE A 41 9.64 5.15 19.32
CA PHE A 41 8.48 4.41 19.78
C PHE A 41 8.46 4.53 21.31
N SER A 42 7.81 5.58 21.81
CA SER A 42 7.45 5.63 23.22
C SER A 42 6.15 4.87 23.40
N LYS A 43 6.01 4.18 24.54
CA LYS A 43 4.75 3.52 24.90
C LYS A 43 3.53 4.42 24.76
N GLY A 44 3.69 5.72 25.06
CA GLY A 44 2.62 6.71 24.91
C GLY A 44 2.14 6.86 23.46
N ARG A 45 3.06 6.88 22.48
CA ARG A 45 2.66 6.93 21.06
C ARG A 45 2.01 5.64 20.61
N GLU A 46 2.57 4.49 21.01
CA GLU A 46 2.00 3.19 20.65
C GLU A 46 0.56 3.02 21.18
N LEU A 47 0.28 3.52 22.39
CA LEU A 47 -1.08 3.52 22.95
C LEU A 47 -2.02 4.51 22.25
N ASP A 48 -1.53 5.68 21.87
CA ASP A 48 -2.32 6.67 21.11
C ASP A 48 -2.71 6.15 19.73
N ASP A 49 -1.76 5.51 19.02
CA ASP A 49 -2.02 4.87 17.74
C ASP A 49 -2.99 3.68 17.88
N LEU A 50 -2.88 2.92 18.97
CA LEU A 50 -3.81 1.83 19.27
C LEU A 50 -5.24 2.34 19.52
N VAL A 51 -5.41 3.47 20.21
CA VAL A 51 -6.73 4.13 20.39
C VAL A 51 -7.30 4.57 19.05
N LYS A 52 -6.49 5.23 18.20
CA LYS A 52 -6.91 5.63 16.86
C LYS A 52 -7.34 4.44 16.00
N ALA A 53 -6.62 3.32 16.07
CA ALA A 53 -6.97 2.10 15.36
C ALA A 53 -8.31 1.52 15.85
N TYR A 54 -8.58 1.58 17.15
CA TYR A 54 -9.85 1.15 17.72
C TYR A 54 -11.01 2.06 17.28
N ASP A 55 -10.81 3.38 17.33
CA ASP A 55 -11.81 4.37 16.90
C ASP A 55 -12.11 4.26 15.40
N ALA A 56 -11.10 3.93 14.59
CA ALA A 56 -11.24 3.63 13.17
C ALA A 56 -11.90 2.26 12.89
N GLN A 57 -12.29 1.52 13.94
CA GLN A 57 -12.81 0.15 13.87
C GLN A 57 -11.88 -0.83 13.13
N ALA A 58 -10.58 -0.53 13.09
CA ALA A 58 -9.56 -1.36 12.46
C ALA A 58 -9.15 -2.55 13.33
N VAL A 59 -9.41 -2.47 14.64
CA VAL A 59 -9.22 -3.55 15.62
C VAL A 59 -10.48 -3.75 16.44
N THR A 60 -10.73 -5.00 16.84
CA THR A 60 -11.82 -5.34 17.74
C THR A 60 -11.47 -4.97 19.19
N ARG A 61 -12.48 -4.95 20.07
CA ARG A 61 -12.27 -4.65 21.49
C ARG A 61 -11.33 -5.64 22.19
N SER A 62 -11.37 -6.94 21.81
CA SER A 62 -10.45 -7.95 22.39
C SER A 62 -9.01 -7.64 22.02
N GLU A 63 -8.77 -7.38 20.74
CA GLU A 63 -7.43 -7.07 20.20
C GLU A 63 -6.87 -5.77 20.80
N TYR A 64 -7.72 -4.75 20.98
CA TYR A 64 -7.33 -3.52 21.65
C TYR A 64 -6.83 -3.79 23.08
N GLU A 65 -7.57 -4.57 23.87
CA GLU A 65 -7.21 -4.90 25.24
C GLU A 65 -5.93 -5.74 25.34
N GLU A 66 -5.77 -6.72 24.45
CA GLU A 66 -4.57 -7.56 24.37
C GLU A 66 -3.34 -6.72 24.04
N LEU A 67 -3.41 -5.89 23.00
CA LEU A 67 -2.30 -5.04 22.57
C LEU A 67 -1.95 -3.98 23.63
N ARG A 68 -2.96 -3.39 24.28
CA ARG A 68 -2.76 -2.43 25.36
C ARG A 68 -1.95 -3.04 26.52
N GLN A 69 -2.26 -4.28 26.90
CA GLN A 69 -1.52 -4.99 27.95
C GLN A 69 -0.08 -5.29 27.54
N VAL A 70 0.14 -5.71 26.29
CA VAL A 70 1.48 -5.98 25.75
C VAL A 70 2.35 -4.73 25.79
N ILE A 71 1.84 -3.59 25.32
CA ILE A 71 2.57 -2.31 25.30
C ILE A 71 2.91 -1.86 26.72
N MET A 72 1.96 -1.98 27.66
CA MET A 72 2.18 -1.57 29.06
C MET A 72 3.21 -2.45 29.79
N LYS A 73 3.23 -3.76 29.50
CA LYS A 73 4.11 -4.73 30.16
C LYS A 73 5.58 -4.65 29.73
N ARG A 74 5.86 -4.10 28.55
CA ARG A 74 7.23 -3.90 28.06
C ARG A 74 8.03 -3.03 29.04
N PRO A 75 9.34 -3.19 29.25
CA PRO A 75 10.16 -2.18 29.94
C PRO A 75 10.26 -0.88 29.11
N ASN A 76 10.52 0.26 29.76
CA ASN A 76 10.65 1.57 29.07
C ASN A 76 11.97 1.69 28.30
#